data_AF-A0A078BG54-F1
#
_entry.id   AF-A0A078BG54-F1
#
_cell.length_a   1.000
_cell.length_b   1.000
_cell.length_c   1.000
_cell.angle_alpha   90.00
_cell.angle_beta   90.00
_cell.angle_gamma   90.00
#
_symmetry.space_group_name_H-M   'P 1'
#
loop_
_entity.id
_entity.type
_entity.pdbx_description
1 polymer ?
#
loop_
_entity_poly.entity_id
_entity_poly.type
_entity_poly.pdbx_seq_one_letter_code
_entity_poly.pdbx_strand_id
1 'polypeptide(L)' 'MQQGRTVAIDAALALFAAQLSLRHKLPMADSLIYATARQAQADLWTMDADFQGLPGVHYVPKTLL' A
#
# COMPACT_ATOMS: atom_id res chain seq x y z
N MET A 1 -17.01 11.46 -9.06
CA MET A 1 -15.97 12.51 -9.19
C MET A 1 -14.69 11.96 -8.57
N GLN A 2 -13.54 12.18 -9.19
CA GLN A 2 -12.25 11.72 -8.67
C GLN A 2 -11.67 12.78 -7.74
N GLN A 3 -11.32 12.41 -6.51
CA GLN A 3 -10.56 13.27 -5.59
C GLN A 3 -9.17 12.66 -5.40
N GLY A 4 -8.13 13.40 -5.76
CA GLY A 4 -6.73 12.95 -5.70
C GLY A 4 -6.15 12.50 -7.05
N ARG A 5 -4.85 12.20 -7.01
CA ARG A 5 -4.06 11.73 -8.16
C ARG A 5 -4.27 10.23 -8.34
N THR A 6 -4.74 9.82 -9.52
CA THR A 6 -4.74 8.42 -9.92
C THR A 6 -3.36 7.98 -10.38
N VAL A 7 -3.00 6.76 -10.03
CA VAL A 7 -1.77 6.09 -10.50
C VAL A 7 -2.21 4.89 -11.32
N ALA A 8 -1.75 4.83 -12.56
CA ALA A 8 -1.97 3.66 -13.42
C ALA A 8 -1.04 2.53 -12.96
N ILE A 9 -1.54 1.30 -13.05
CA ILE A 9 -0.70 0.11 -12.80
C ILE A 9 0.06 -0.19 -14.08
N ASP A 10 1.34 0.14 -14.10
CA ASP A 10 2.27 -0.29 -15.14
C ASP A 10 3.03 -1.56 -14.73
N ALA A 11 3.84 -2.10 -15.65
CA ALA A 11 4.59 -3.31 -15.40
C ALA A 11 5.61 -3.16 -14.24
N ALA A 12 6.20 -1.99 -14.07
CA ALA A 12 7.17 -1.75 -13.02
C ALA A 12 6.50 -1.79 -11.64
N LEU A 13 5.37 -1.10 -11.49
CA LEU A 13 4.57 -1.11 -10.28
C LEU A 13 4.03 -2.51 -9.97
N ALA A 14 3.54 -3.23 -10.99
CA ALA A 14 3.03 -4.59 -10.81
C ALA A 14 4.11 -5.58 -10.35
N LEU A 15 5.30 -5.53 -10.95
CA LEU A 15 6.43 -6.38 -10.53
C LEU A 15 6.91 -6.02 -9.12
N PHE A 16 6.95 -4.73 -8.79
CA PHE A 16 7.33 -4.30 -7.45
C PHE A 16 6.31 -4.74 -6.39
N ALA A 17 5.02 -4.61 -6.68
CA ALA A 17 3.94 -5.13 -5.85
C ALA A 17 4.05 -6.65 -5.66
N ALA A 18 4.34 -7.41 -6.72
CA ALA A 18 4.55 -8.86 -6.60
C ALA A 18 5.72 -9.22 -5.67
N GLN A 19 6.83 -8.48 -5.74
CA GLN A 19 7.96 -8.67 -4.81
C GLN A 19 7.57 -8.36 -3.36
N LEU A 20 6.81 -7.29 -3.13
CA LEU A 20 6.33 -6.91 -1.80
C LEU A 20 5.31 -7.91 -1.26
N SER A 21 4.42 -8.43 -2.12
CA SER A 21 3.47 -9.50 -1.79
C SER A 21 4.19 -10.72 -1.24
N LEU A 22 5.23 -11.20 -1.95
CA LEU A 22 6.02 -12.33 -1.49
C LEU A 22 6.81 -12.04 -0.21
N ARG A 23 7.40 -10.83 -0.11
CA ARG A 23 8.22 -10.43 1.05
C ARG A 23 7.41 -10.28 2.33
N HIS A 24 6.25 -9.64 2.24
CA HIS A 24 5.42 -9.29 3.40
C HIS A 24 4.22 -10.22 3.57
N LYS A 25 4.06 -11.21 2.68
CA LYS A 25 2.90 -12.11 2.61
C LYS A 25 1.57 -11.37 2.50
N LEU A 26 1.60 -10.19 1.88
CA LEU A 26 0.43 -9.37 1.62
C LEU A 26 -0.34 -9.91 0.41
N PRO A 27 -1.68 -9.86 0.40
CA PRO A 27 -2.48 -10.01 -0.82
C PRO A 27 -1.99 -9.06 -1.92
N MET A 28 -2.20 -9.44 -3.19
CA MET A 28 -1.68 -8.68 -4.32
C MET A 28 -2.25 -7.24 -4.37
N ALA A 29 -3.52 -7.06 -4.04
CA ALA A 29 -4.15 -5.73 -4.01
C ALA A 29 -3.49 -4.82 -2.96
N ASP A 30 -3.26 -5.34 -1.76
CA ASP A 30 -2.62 -4.61 -0.66
C ASP A 30 -1.16 -4.28 -0.99
N SER A 31 -0.50 -5.21 -1.68
CA SER A 31 0.85 -5.00 -2.18
C SER A 31 0.91 -3.92 -3.26
N LEU A 32 -0.09 -3.79 -4.12
CA LEU A 32 -0.19 -2.69 -5.10
C LEU A 32 -0.38 -1.34 -4.40
N ILE A 33 -1.21 -1.28 -3.37
CA ILE A 33 -1.40 -0.07 -2.55
C ILE A 33 -0.06 0.32 -1.89
N TYR A 34 0.61 -0.62 -1.23
CA TYR A 34 1.88 -0.36 -0.57
C TYR A 34 2.98 0.03 -1.57
N ALA A 35 3.11 -0.70 -2.69
CA ALA A 35 4.07 -0.40 -3.75
C ALA A 35 3.87 1.02 -4.31
N THR A 36 2.62 1.42 -4.52
CA THR A 36 2.28 2.77 -4.99
C THR A 36 2.76 3.83 -4.01
N ALA A 37 2.50 3.64 -2.71
CA ALA A 37 2.96 4.54 -1.66
C ALA A 37 4.49 4.63 -1.61
N ARG A 38 5.19 3.48 -1.70
CA ARG A 38 6.66 3.43 -1.70
C ARG A 38 7.28 4.11 -2.93
N GLN A 39 6.75 3.87 -4.12
CA GLN A 39 7.23 4.49 -5.36
C GLN A 39 6.97 6.01 -5.40
N ALA A 40 5.87 6.47 -4.80
CA ALA A 40 5.57 7.89 -4.66
C ALA A 40 6.26 8.56 -3.47
N GLN A 41 7.06 7.83 -2.68
CA GLN A 41 7.65 8.28 -1.41
C GLN A 41 6.61 8.88 -0.45
N ALA A 42 5.41 8.32 -0.46
CA ALA A 42 4.26 8.77 0.32
C ALA A 42 3.98 7.83 1.49
N ASP A 43 3.47 8.38 2.58
CA ASP A 43 2.99 7.61 3.72
C ASP A 43 1.64 6.95 3.42
N LEU A 44 1.47 5.70 3.85
CA LEU A 44 0.23 4.95 3.72
C LEU A 44 -0.55 4.99 5.04
N TRP A 45 -1.70 5.67 5.05
CA TRP A 45 -2.65 5.64 6.15
C TRP A 45 -3.70 4.58 5.89
N THR A 46 -3.90 3.68 6.84
CA THR A 46 -4.86 2.58 6.69
C THR A 46 -5.44 2.13 8.03
N MET A 47 -6.63 1.54 7.98
CA MET A 47 -7.23 0.82 9.12
C MET A 47 -7.11 -0.70 8.96
N ASP A 48 -6.31 -1.15 8.01
CA ASP A 48 -6.04 -2.55 7.76
C ASP A 48 -4.78 -2.99 8.53
N ALA A 49 -4.95 -3.96 9.43
CA ALA A 49 -3.91 -4.45 10.31
C ALA A 49 -2.82 -5.24 9.55
N ASP A 50 -3.11 -5.72 8.34
CA ASP A 50 -2.14 -6.46 7.53
C ASP A 50 -0.91 -5.61 7.16
N PHE A 51 -1.05 -4.28 7.18
CA PHE A 51 0.05 -3.35 6.94
C PHE A 51 0.78 -2.90 8.22
N GLN A 52 0.32 -3.31 9.40
CA GLN A 52 0.84 -2.82 10.67
C GLN A 52 2.34 -3.15 10.81
N GLY A 53 3.14 -2.13 11.14
CA GLY A 53 4.58 -2.26 11.32
C GLY A 53 5.41 -2.21 10.03
N LEU A 54 4.77 -2.06 8.86
CA LEU A 54 5.50 -1.84 7.62
C LEU A 54 6.09 -0.41 7.56
N PRO A 55 7.28 -0.22 6.99
CA PRO A 55 7.91 1.09 6.86
C PRO A 55 7.02 2.13 6.16
N GLY A 56 6.81 3.29 6.79
CA GLY A 56 5.99 4.38 6.25
C GLY A 56 4.49 4.06 6.17
N VAL A 57 4.02 3.10 6.98
CA VAL A 57 2.59 2.86 7.22
C VAL A 57 2.18 3.45 8.56
N HIS A 58 1.09 4.20 8.55
CA HIS A 58 0.37 4.65 9.74
C HIS A 58 -0.94 3.86 9.85
N TYR A 59 -0.94 2.85 10.71
CA TYR A 59 -2.13 2.05 11.00
C TYR A 59 -2.98 2.71 12.08
N VAL A 60 -4.25 2.96 11.79
CA VAL A 60 -5.24 3.50 12.72
C VAL A 60 -6.31 2.44 12.98
N PRO A 61 -6.38 1.84 14.18
CA PRO A 61 -7.42 0.88 14.54
C PRO A 61 -8.83 1.48 14.38
N LYS A 62 -9.75 0.67 13.84
CA LYS A 62 -11.15 1.07 13.62
C LYS A 62 -11.89 1.53 14.89
N THR A 63 -11.47 1.06 16.06
CA THR A 63 -12.04 1.41 17.37
C THR A 63 -11.65 2.82 17.84
N LEU A 64 -10.71 3.49 17.15
CA LEU A 64 -10.23 4.82 17.52
C LEU A 64 -10.87 5.97 16.71
N LEU A 65 -11.95 5.69 15.98
CA LEU A 65 -12.81 6.65 15.29
C LEU A 65 -14.19 6.68 15.95
#